data_AF-A0A7X7PAF0-F1
#
_entry.id   AF-A0A7X7PAF0-F1
#
_cell.length_a   1.000
_cell.length_b   1.000
_cell.length_c   1.000
_cell.angle_alpha   90.00
_cell.angle_beta   90.00
_cell.angle_gamma   90.00
#
_symmetry.space_group_name_H-M   'P 1'
#
loop_
_entity.id
_entity.type
_entity.pdbx_description
1 polymer ?
#
loop_
_entity_poly.entity_id
_entity_poly.type
_entity_poly.pdbx_seq_one_letter_code
_entity_poly.pdbx_strand_id
1 'polypeptide(L)'
;MASRYPLTTRARSADREATCAQLDTAFGDGQLDEKEYTARVELAHSSQTLGDLAVLTEDLQATGAPLPRPPRRLPVFAPLLAAAAIAAVIGGYLAVRTGDDDAPPATAESSETDGASGFAPIDAAGIESIVIANPTPTSAEGMATIFERYREKFGDSLVDSMSLYSGGHASVTRSLPAQPNREVRYDYRGGFTQSQTPSSRSVDTPTIDLASINIDAVGGHLATAPALLNIPDGAVNHMSIETSHRGGPVIRVFVSNDFSENAHLELGLDGALLQARPFGGN
;
A
#
# COMPACT_ATOMS: atom_id res chain seq x y z
N MET A 1 -13.52 -20.05 16.34
CA MET A 1 -13.63 -20.26 14.89
C MET A 1 -13.53 -18.89 14.24
N ALA A 2 -12.49 -18.62 13.45
CA ALA A 2 -12.49 -17.41 12.64
C ALA A 2 -13.50 -17.64 11.51
N SER A 3 -14.60 -16.88 11.51
CA SER A 3 -15.53 -16.88 10.40
C SER A 3 -14.77 -16.41 9.16
N ARG A 4 -14.51 -17.31 8.21
CA ARG A 4 -14.03 -16.91 6.88
C ARG A 4 -15.23 -16.29 6.17
N TYR A 5 -15.20 -14.98 6.05
CA TYR A 5 -16.19 -14.26 5.25
C TYR A 5 -16.10 -14.70 3.78
N PRO A 6 -17.21 -14.66 3.02
CA PRO A 6 -17.20 -14.95 1.58
C PRO A 6 -16.19 -14.07 0.84
N LEU A 7 -15.55 -14.58 -0.21
CA LEU A 7 -14.59 -13.80 -1.02
C LEU A 7 -15.24 -12.57 -1.69
N THR A 8 -16.54 -12.60 -1.95
CA THR A 8 -17.30 -11.47 -2.49
C THR A 8 -17.59 -10.37 -1.46
N THR A 9 -17.22 -10.58 -0.19
CA THR A 9 -17.41 -9.58 0.87
C THR A 9 -16.54 -8.37 0.60
N ARG A 10 -17.10 -7.18 0.77
CA ARG A 10 -16.35 -5.92 0.63
C ARG A 10 -15.16 -5.88 1.59
N ALA A 11 -13.96 -5.64 1.08
CA ALA A 11 -12.76 -5.47 1.87
C ALA A 11 -12.81 -4.16 2.66
N ARG A 12 -12.52 -4.25 3.96
CA ARG A 12 -12.27 -3.08 4.81
C ARG A 12 -10.86 -2.58 4.58
N SER A 13 -10.60 -1.38 5.02
CA SER A 13 -9.29 -0.75 5.00
C SER A 13 -8.28 -1.54 5.80
N ALA A 14 -8.68 -2.03 6.97
CA ALA A 14 -7.85 -2.94 7.78
C ALA A 14 -7.51 -4.25 7.04
N ASP A 15 -8.39 -4.74 6.16
CA ASP A 15 -8.09 -5.93 5.34
C ASP A 15 -7.05 -5.58 4.27
N ARG A 16 -7.19 -4.40 3.61
CA ARG A 16 -6.20 -3.90 2.65
C ARG A 16 -4.84 -3.63 3.31
N GLU A 17 -4.83 -3.00 4.48
CA GLU A 17 -3.63 -2.73 5.28
C GLU A 17 -2.96 -4.03 5.72
N ALA A 18 -3.73 -5.03 6.18
CA ALA A 18 -3.19 -6.35 6.50
C ALA A 18 -2.57 -7.03 5.27
N THR A 19 -3.20 -6.92 4.10
CA THR A 19 -2.64 -7.40 2.84
C THR A 19 -1.36 -6.63 2.46
N CYS A 20 -1.33 -5.30 2.57
CA CYS A 20 -0.12 -4.51 2.32
C CYS A 20 1.01 -4.93 3.27
N ALA A 21 0.75 -5.09 4.57
CA ALA A 21 1.75 -5.55 5.53
C ALA A 21 2.27 -6.97 5.22
N GLN A 22 1.44 -7.83 4.63
CA GLN A 22 1.86 -9.15 4.14
C GLN A 22 2.71 -9.05 2.87
N LEU A 23 2.33 -8.20 1.91
CA LEU A 23 3.12 -7.91 0.70
C LEU A 23 4.47 -7.30 1.04
N ASP A 24 4.49 -6.37 2.00
CA ASP A 24 5.69 -5.78 2.61
C ASP A 24 6.61 -6.85 3.18
N THR A 25 6.05 -7.77 3.98
CA THR A 25 6.83 -8.87 4.55
C THR A 25 7.39 -9.77 3.45
N ALA A 26 6.58 -10.12 2.45
CA ALA A 26 7.01 -10.95 1.33
C ALA A 26 8.08 -10.26 0.45
N PHE A 27 7.98 -8.94 0.25
CA PHE A 27 9.00 -8.16 -0.43
C PHE A 27 10.31 -8.18 0.38
N GLY A 28 10.25 -7.93 1.69
CA GLY A 28 11.39 -7.99 2.59
C GLY A 28 12.03 -9.39 2.70
N ASP A 29 11.25 -10.46 2.53
CA ASP A 29 11.72 -11.85 2.50
C ASP A 29 12.25 -12.27 1.11
N GLY A 30 12.24 -11.39 0.11
CA GLY A 30 12.72 -11.68 -1.25
C GLY A 30 11.75 -12.51 -2.11
N GLN A 31 10.49 -12.65 -1.71
CA GLN A 31 9.49 -13.40 -2.48
C GLN A 31 8.85 -12.58 -3.61
N LEU A 32 8.95 -11.25 -3.53
CA LEU A 32 8.48 -10.32 -4.55
C LEU A 32 9.65 -9.46 -5.02
N ASP A 33 9.74 -9.22 -6.33
CA ASP A 33 10.61 -8.16 -6.84
C ASP A 33 9.96 -6.77 -6.66
N GLU A 34 10.72 -5.68 -6.92
CA GLU A 34 10.23 -4.31 -6.74
C GLU A 34 9.01 -3.98 -7.60
N LYS A 35 8.97 -4.46 -8.85
CA LYS A 35 7.89 -4.16 -9.80
C LYS A 35 6.62 -4.91 -9.40
N GLU A 36 6.76 -6.17 -9.02
CA GLU A 36 5.67 -7.00 -8.51
C GLU A 36 5.11 -6.41 -7.22
N TYR A 37 5.99 -6.04 -6.29
CA TYR A 37 5.60 -5.40 -5.03
C TYR A 37 4.80 -4.11 -5.29
N THR A 38 5.34 -3.20 -6.11
CA THR A 38 4.69 -1.92 -6.43
C THR A 38 3.30 -2.16 -7.05
N ALA A 39 3.21 -3.03 -8.05
CA ALA A 39 1.93 -3.34 -8.70
C ALA A 39 0.92 -3.99 -7.73
N ARG A 40 1.36 -4.93 -6.89
CA ARG A 40 0.48 -5.60 -5.93
C ARG A 40 0.02 -4.67 -4.82
N VAL A 41 0.85 -3.75 -4.34
CA VAL A 41 0.44 -2.74 -3.34
C VAL A 41 -0.57 -1.76 -3.93
N GLU A 42 -0.37 -1.30 -5.17
CA GLU A 42 -1.37 -0.49 -5.88
C GLU A 42 -2.71 -1.23 -6.06
N LEU A 43 -2.66 -2.51 -6.44
CA LEU A 43 -3.84 -3.37 -6.54
C LEU A 43 -4.49 -3.62 -5.18
N ALA A 44 -3.71 -3.85 -4.12
CA ALA A 44 -4.23 -4.07 -2.77
C ALA A 44 -4.98 -2.83 -2.27
N HIS A 45 -4.44 -1.64 -2.53
CA HIS A 45 -5.09 -0.39 -2.17
C HIS A 45 -6.39 -0.14 -2.95
N SER A 46 -6.50 -0.57 -4.21
CA SER A 46 -7.69 -0.37 -5.07
C SER A 46 -8.71 -1.51 -5.02
N SER A 47 -8.36 -2.64 -4.38
CA SER A 47 -9.19 -3.83 -4.25
C SER A 47 -10.48 -3.58 -3.45
N GLN A 48 -11.61 -4.08 -3.97
CA GLN A 48 -12.92 -3.86 -3.36
C GLN A 48 -13.42 -5.05 -2.54
N THR A 49 -12.92 -6.25 -2.81
CA THR A 49 -13.38 -7.49 -2.16
C THR A 49 -12.26 -8.26 -1.47
N LEU A 50 -12.63 -9.11 -0.50
CA LEU A 50 -11.69 -10.02 0.17
C LEU A 50 -11.09 -11.04 -0.82
N GLY A 51 -11.80 -11.35 -1.90
CA GLY A 51 -11.31 -12.20 -2.99
C GLY A 51 -10.18 -11.54 -3.76
N ASP A 52 -10.33 -10.26 -4.11
CA ASP A 52 -9.29 -9.49 -4.80
C ASP A 52 -7.99 -9.48 -3.98
N LEU A 53 -8.12 -9.23 -2.67
CA LEU A 53 -6.97 -9.25 -1.74
C LEU A 53 -6.35 -10.64 -1.57
N ALA A 54 -7.17 -11.70 -1.57
CA ALA A 54 -6.68 -13.07 -1.45
C ALA A 54 -5.82 -13.47 -2.67
N VAL A 55 -6.22 -13.08 -3.89
CA VAL A 55 -5.46 -13.36 -5.11
C VAL A 55 -4.06 -12.74 -5.07
N LEU A 56 -3.91 -11.54 -4.50
CA LEU A 56 -2.61 -10.85 -4.41
C LEU A 56 -1.59 -11.54 -3.49
N THR A 57 -2.06 -12.44 -2.62
CA THR A 57 -1.26 -13.10 -1.59
C THR A 57 -1.28 -14.63 -1.68
N GLU A 58 -1.94 -15.20 -2.70
CA GLU A 58 -2.18 -16.64 -2.83
C GLU A 58 -0.89 -17.44 -3.06
N ASP A 59 0.05 -16.87 -3.80
CA ASP A 59 1.33 -17.46 -4.17
C ASP A 59 2.44 -17.21 -3.14
N LEU A 60 2.18 -16.34 -2.16
CA LEU A 60 3.16 -15.99 -1.13
C LEU A 60 3.34 -17.13 -0.14
N GLN A 61 4.59 -17.53 0.08
CA GLN A 61 4.96 -18.51 1.07
C GLN A 61 4.81 -17.89 2.47
N ALA A 62 4.09 -18.58 3.35
CA ALA A 62 3.99 -18.16 4.75
C ALA A 62 5.34 -18.37 5.45
N THR A 63 6.16 -17.32 5.54
CA THR A 63 7.40 -17.37 6.32
C THR A 63 7.09 -17.20 7.80
N GLY A 64 6.76 -18.32 8.43
CA GLY A 64 6.62 -18.43 9.87
C GLY A 64 6.66 -19.89 10.24
N ALA A 65 7.78 -20.35 10.81
CA ALA A 65 7.75 -21.57 11.60
C ALA A 65 6.53 -21.49 12.54
N PRO A 66 5.70 -22.53 12.67
CA PRO A 66 4.62 -22.51 13.63
C PRO A 66 5.25 -22.16 14.98
N LEU A 67 4.96 -20.96 15.50
CA LEU A 67 5.35 -20.61 16.86
C LEU A 67 4.91 -21.78 17.74
N PRO A 68 5.76 -22.31 18.64
CA PRO A 68 5.32 -23.33 19.58
C PRO A 68 4.10 -22.76 20.28
N ARG A 69 2.92 -23.35 20.02
CA ARG A 69 1.69 -22.96 20.69
C ARG A 69 1.99 -23.00 22.18
N PRO A 70 1.83 -21.90 22.93
CA PRO A 70 1.88 -21.99 24.38
C PRO A 70 0.88 -23.08 24.79
N PRO A 71 1.23 -24.01 25.69
CA PRO A 71 0.34 -25.13 26.02
C PRO A 71 -0.98 -24.55 26.53
N ARG A 72 -2.02 -24.64 25.70
CA ARG A 72 -3.39 -24.41 26.12
C ARG A 72 -3.69 -25.49 27.16
N ARG A 73 -3.59 -25.15 28.44
CA ARG A 73 -4.21 -25.94 29.51
C ARG A 73 -5.73 -25.83 29.33
N LEU A 74 -6.28 -26.72 28.51
CA LEU A 74 -7.71 -26.94 28.42
C LEU A 74 -8.09 -28.03 29.43
N PRO A 75 -9.10 -27.81 30.28
CA PRO A 75 -9.61 -28.84 31.18
C PRO A 75 -10.24 -29.99 30.38
N VAL A 76 -9.94 -31.19 30.83
CA VAL A 76 -10.33 -32.49 30.25
C VAL A 76 -11.81 -32.75 30.47
N PHE A 77 -12.62 -32.78 29.40
CA PHE A 77 -13.76 -33.70 29.23
C PHE A 77 -13.96 -33.97 27.72
N ALA A 78 -14.05 -35.25 27.37
CA ALA A 78 -13.89 -35.84 26.04
C ALA A 78 -15.24 -36.01 25.27
N PRO A 79 -15.35 -36.87 24.23
CA PRO A 79 -15.09 -36.65 22.80
C PRO A 79 -16.32 -37.05 21.90
N LEU A 80 -16.11 -37.34 20.60
CA LEU A 80 -17.04 -37.66 19.48
C LEU A 80 -17.46 -36.42 18.65
N LEU A 81 -17.39 -36.37 17.32
CA LEU A 81 -17.52 -37.41 16.30
C LEU A 81 -16.72 -37.06 15.04
N ALA A 82 -16.16 -38.10 14.43
CA ALA A 82 -15.47 -38.09 13.16
C ALA A 82 -16.45 -38.27 11.98
N ALA A 83 -15.98 -37.79 10.82
CA ALA A 83 -16.18 -38.30 9.46
C ALA A 83 -17.45 -37.95 8.65
N ALA A 84 -17.16 -37.68 7.36
CA ALA A 84 -18.02 -37.66 6.17
C ALA A 84 -18.95 -36.42 6.01
N ALA A 85 -19.19 -35.85 4.82
CA ALA A 85 -19.13 -36.40 3.47
C ALA A 85 -18.97 -35.31 2.39
N ILE A 86 -18.22 -35.63 1.34
CA ILE A 86 -18.37 -35.06 -0.02
C ILE A 86 -19.53 -35.83 -0.66
N ALA A 87 -20.60 -35.13 -1.07
CA ALA A 87 -21.39 -35.44 -2.27
C ALA A 87 -22.65 -34.54 -2.41
N ALA A 88 -22.66 -33.78 -3.51
CA ALA A 88 -23.74 -33.68 -4.49
C ALA A 88 -24.95 -32.73 -4.29
N VAL A 89 -25.23 -32.05 -5.41
CA VAL A 89 -26.52 -31.85 -6.09
C VAL A 89 -26.84 -30.39 -6.45
N ILE A 90 -26.58 -30.14 -7.73
CA ILE A 90 -27.07 -29.14 -8.69
C ILE A 90 -28.61 -29.12 -8.76
N GLY A 91 -29.24 -27.96 -8.98
CA GLY A 91 -30.61 -27.93 -9.56
C GLY A 91 -31.31 -26.56 -9.65
N GLY A 92 -31.56 -26.09 -10.89
CA GLY A 92 -32.57 -25.08 -11.27
C GLY A 92 -32.00 -23.78 -11.86
N TYR A 93 -31.73 -23.59 -13.17
CA TYR A 93 -32.63 -23.50 -14.35
C TYR A 93 -33.68 -22.37 -14.18
N LEU A 94 -33.90 -21.36 -15.06
CA LEU A 94 -33.39 -20.93 -16.37
C LEU A 94 -34.02 -19.55 -16.75
N ALA A 95 -33.56 -18.99 -17.88
CA ALA A 95 -34.19 -18.02 -18.81
C ALA A 95 -33.92 -16.51 -18.54
N VAL A 96 -33.50 -15.66 -19.51
CA VAL A 96 -33.88 -15.52 -20.93
C VAL A 96 -32.73 -15.00 -21.83
N ARG A 97 -32.54 -15.71 -22.96
CA ARG A 97 -32.18 -15.36 -24.36
C ARG A 97 -31.13 -14.28 -24.72
N THR A 98 -30.03 -14.82 -25.26
CA THR A 98 -29.41 -14.67 -26.61
C THR A 98 -29.89 -13.61 -27.61
N GLY A 99 -28.89 -13.00 -28.25
CA GLY A 99 -28.94 -12.46 -29.62
C GLY A 99 -27.54 -12.01 -30.04
N ASP A 100 -26.65 -12.95 -30.38
CA ASP A 100 -25.46 -12.69 -31.20
C ASP A 100 -25.92 -12.55 -32.66
N ASP A 101 -25.35 -11.59 -33.38
CA ASP A 101 -25.01 -11.76 -34.80
C ASP A 101 -23.83 -10.85 -35.15
N ASP A 102 -22.98 -11.41 -36.00
CA ASP A 102 -21.59 -11.09 -36.27
C ASP A 102 -21.40 -10.10 -37.46
N ALA A 103 -20.19 -9.53 -37.49
CA ALA A 103 -19.42 -8.94 -38.60
C ALA A 103 -19.55 -7.43 -39.00
N PRO A 104 -18.39 -6.71 -39.14
CA PRO A 104 -18.23 -5.30 -39.58
C PRO A 104 -18.01 -5.21 -41.12
N PRO A 105 -17.56 -4.11 -41.80
CA PRO A 105 -17.18 -2.74 -41.38
C PRO A 105 -17.78 -1.60 -42.27
N ALA A 106 -17.55 -0.32 -41.93
CA ALA A 106 -17.33 0.77 -42.92
C ALA A 106 -16.92 2.11 -42.29
N THR A 107 -15.72 2.55 -42.68
CA THR A 107 -15.35 3.87 -43.22
C THR A 107 -15.73 5.17 -42.50
N ALA A 108 -14.68 5.95 -42.29
CA ALA A 108 -14.63 7.34 -41.84
C ALA A 108 -15.55 8.29 -42.61
N GLU A 109 -16.10 9.26 -41.89
CA GLU A 109 -16.27 10.63 -42.38
C GLU A 109 -15.81 11.61 -41.31
N SER A 110 -14.65 12.20 -41.57
CA SER A 110 -14.17 13.43 -40.95
C SER A 110 -15.18 14.55 -41.24
N SER A 111 -15.71 15.19 -40.21
CA SER A 111 -16.26 16.53 -40.35
C SER A 111 -15.24 17.51 -39.75
N GLU A 112 -14.47 18.12 -40.64
CA GLU A 112 -13.74 19.35 -40.38
C GLU A 112 -14.76 20.44 -40.04
N THR A 113 -14.72 20.95 -38.81
CA THR A 113 -15.27 22.27 -38.50
C THR A 113 -14.10 23.21 -38.32
N ASP A 114 -13.85 23.94 -39.39
CA ASP A 114 -12.99 25.11 -39.45
C ASP A 114 -13.61 26.26 -38.64
N GLY A 115 -12.77 27.04 -37.96
CA GLY A 115 -13.12 28.36 -37.43
C GLY A 115 -13.46 28.45 -35.94
N ALA A 116 -12.43 28.62 -35.10
CA ALA A 116 -12.20 29.85 -34.31
C ALA A 116 -11.24 29.55 -33.15
N SER A 117 -9.95 29.50 -33.45
CA SER A 117 -8.90 29.67 -32.45
C SER A 117 -8.96 31.10 -31.92
N GLY A 118 -9.64 31.26 -30.78
CA GLY A 118 -9.72 32.51 -30.01
C GLY A 118 -8.70 32.59 -28.87
N PHE A 119 -7.65 31.77 -28.87
CA PHE A 119 -6.54 31.93 -27.95
C PHE A 119 -5.41 32.70 -28.65
N ALA A 120 -5.20 33.94 -28.23
CA ALA A 120 -4.00 34.66 -28.57
C ALA A 120 -2.78 33.82 -28.16
N PRO A 121 -1.71 33.74 -28.98
CA PRO A 121 -0.50 33.03 -28.60
C PRO A 121 0.06 33.70 -27.35
N ILE A 122 0.13 32.94 -26.26
CA ILE A 122 0.82 33.37 -25.05
C ILE A 122 2.31 33.44 -25.43
N ASP A 123 2.87 34.63 -25.30
CA ASP A 123 4.27 34.96 -25.42
C ASP A 123 5.07 34.27 -24.31
N ALA A 124 5.39 32.98 -24.53
CA ALA A 124 6.18 32.13 -23.63
C ALA A 124 7.64 32.58 -23.43
N ALA A 125 8.05 33.72 -23.99
CA ALA A 125 9.41 34.25 -23.93
C ALA A 125 9.79 34.88 -22.58
N GLY A 126 8.84 35.02 -21.64
CA GLY A 126 9.05 35.65 -20.33
C GLY A 126 8.60 34.81 -19.12
N ILE A 127 8.18 33.55 -19.32
CA ILE A 127 7.81 32.68 -18.20
C ILE A 127 9.08 31.93 -17.77
N GLU A 128 9.74 32.41 -16.72
CA GLU A 128 10.81 31.67 -16.08
C GLU A 128 10.24 30.34 -15.54
N SER A 129 10.76 29.21 -16.05
CA SER A 129 10.43 27.90 -15.53
C SER A 129 10.92 27.80 -14.08
N ILE A 130 10.01 27.82 -13.11
CA ILE A 130 10.36 27.54 -11.72
C ILE A 130 10.65 26.03 -11.63
N VAL A 131 11.93 25.68 -11.51
CA VAL A 131 12.35 24.32 -11.17
C VAL A 131 12.05 24.10 -9.69
N ILE A 132 10.91 23.48 -9.38
CA ILE A 132 10.63 23.01 -8.03
C ILE A 132 11.48 21.76 -7.81
N ALA A 133 12.47 21.85 -6.93
CA ALA A 133 13.21 20.68 -6.49
C ALA A 133 12.22 19.66 -5.90
N ASN A 134 12.21 18.44 -6.42
CA ASN A 134 11.41 17.34 -5.90
C ASN A 134 12.37 16.25 -5.38
N PRO A 135 12.93 16.44 -4.17
CA PRO A 135 13.85 15.47 -3.57
C PRO A 135 13.17 14.11 -3.45
N THR A 136 13.97 13.04 -3.54
CA THR A 136 13.47 11.67 -3.49
C THR A 136 12.67 11.43 -2.20
N PRO A 137 11.41 10.99 -2.26
CA PRO A 137 10.54 10.82 -1.09
C PRO A 137 11.15 9.98 0.04
N THR A 138 11.98 8.99 -0.30
CA THR A 138 12.69 8.09 0.62
C THR A 138 14.01 8.67 1.14
N SER A 139 14.12 9.99 1.24
CA SER A 139 15.25 10.70 1.83
C SER A 139 14.79 11.65 2.94
N ALA A 140 15.68 12.09 3.83
CA ALA A 140 15.34 13.06 4.88
C ALA A 140 14.72 14.35 4.30
N GLU A 141 15.34 14.90 3.25
CA GLU A 141 14.86 16.10 2.55
C GLU A 141 13.52 15.85 1.84
N GLY A 142 13.35 14.68 1.23
CA GLY A 142 12.10 14.26 0.60
C GLY A 142 10.94 14.12 1.58
N MET A 143 11.17 13.45 2.71
CA MET A 143 10.19 13.33 3.78
C MET A 143 9.78 14.70 4.32
N ALA A 144 10.75 15.55 4.65
CA ALA A 144 10.48 16.91 5.14
C ALA A 144 9.63 17.70 4.13
N THR A 145 9.98 17.61 2.83
CA THR A 145 9.23 18.27 1.76
C THR A 145 7.79 17.76 1.67
N ILE A 146 7.57 16.45 1.65
CA ILE A 146 6.23 15.86 1.52
C ILE A 146 5.38 16.16 2.76
N PHE A 147 5.95 16.11 3.96
CA PHE A 147 5.22 16.40 5.19
C PHE A 147 4.81 17.87 5.26
N GLU A 148 5.66 18.78 4.78
CA GLU A 148 5.29 20.20 4.66
C GLU A 148 4.18 20.39 3.63
N ARG A 149 4.29 19.78 2.44
CA ARG A 149 3.23 19.81 1.41
C ARG A 149 1.91 19.23 1.92
N TYR A 150 1.98 18.20 2.76
CA TYR A 150 0.81 17.61 3.40
C TYR A 150 0.16 18.65 4.32
N ARG A 151 0.93 19.27 5.20
CA ARG A 151 0.46 20.30 6.13
C ARG A 151 -0.12 21.51 5.40
N GLU A 152 0.55 22.01 4.36
CA GLU A 152 0.06 23.11 3.52
C GLU A 152 -1.31 22.81 2.90
N LYS A 153 -1.51 21.59 2.39
CA LYS A 153 -2.76 21.22 1.73
C LYS A 153 -3.90 21.00 2.72
N PHE A 154 -3.60 20.35 3.84
CA PHE A 154 -4.60 19.75 4.70
C PHE A 154 -4.83 20.49 6.02
N GLY A 155 -3.90 21.35 6.42
CA GLY A 155 -3.97 22.13 7.66
C GLY A 155 -3.65 21.34 8.93
N ASP A 156 -3.22 20.09 8.80
CA ASP A 156 -2.80 19.20 9.90
C ASP A 156 -1.68 18.26 9.45
N SER A 157 -1.23 17.39 10.34
CA SER A 157 -0.20 16.36 10.11
C SER A 157 -0.70 14.95 10.40
N LEU A 158 -2.02 14.75 10.45
CA LEU A 158 -2.64 13.52 10.93
C LEU A 158 -2.98 12.59 9.77
N VAL A 159 -2.37 11.40 9.75
CA VAL A 159 -2.59 10.35 8.73
C VAL A 159 -2.95 9.03 9.40
N ASP A 160 -3.65 8.15 8.68
CA ASP A 160 -3.82 6.76 9.12
C ASP A 160 -2.61 5.93 8.68
N SER A 161 -2.15 6.14 7.45
CA SER A 161 -0.92 5.56 6.90
C SER A 161 -0.34 6.41 5.77
N MET A 162 0.97 6.31 5.55
CA MET A 162 1.67 6.95 4.44
C MET A 162 2.73 6.02 3.85
N SER A 163 2.78 5.93 2.53
CA SER A 163 3.77 5.14 1.77
C SER A 163 4.58 6.09 0.90
N LEU A 164 5.90 5.96 0.93
CA LEU A 164 6.87 6.77 0.18
C LEU A 164 7.69 5.86 -0.73
N TYR A 165 7.91 6.29 -1.98
CA TYR A 165 8.65 5.50 -2.97
C TYR A 165 9.80 6.31 -3.56
N SER A 166 10.94 5.65 -3.79
CA SER A 166 12.11 6.25 -4.42
C SER A 166 11.83 6.78 -5.83
N GLY A 167 10.83 6.20 -6.52
CA GLY A 167 10.32 6.66 -7.82
C GLY A 167 9.54 7.99 -7.79
N GLY A 168 9.77 8.85 -6.79
CA GLY A 168 9.27 10.23 -6.79
C GLY A 168 7.78 10.39 -6.46
N HIS A 169 7.15 9.38 -5.88
CA HIS A 169 5.73 9.41 -5.53
C HIS A 169 5.48 8.91 -4.11
N ALA A 170 4.31 9.27 -3.59
CA ALA A 170 3.84 8.81 -2.30
C ALA A 170 2.33 8.61 -2.33
N SER A 171 1.80 7.97 -1.30
CA SER A 171 0.37 7.87 -1.08
C SER A 171 0.06 8.00 0.40
N VAL A 172 -1.09 8.58 0.71
CA VAL A 172 -1.54 8.81 2.07
C VAL A 172 -2.99 8.41 2.22
N THR A 173 -3.29 7.67 3.28
CA THR A 173 -4.65 7.40 3.72
C THR A 173 -4.90 8.21 4.99
N ARG A 174 -6.04 8.90 5.04
CA ARG A 174 -6.40 9.72 6.21
C ARG A 174 -7.89 9.75 6.45
N SER A 175 -8.28 10.06 7.68
CA SER A 175 -9.66 10.37 8.04
C SER A 175 -10.14 11.69 7.44
N LEU A 176 -11.46 11.81 7.22
CA LEU A 176 -12.09 13.09 6.89
C LEU A 176 -12.47 13.85 8.17
N PRO A 177 -12.03 15.11 8.36
CA PRO A 177 -12.32 15.86 9.60
C PRO A 177 -13.82 15.98 9.92
N ALA A 178 -14.66 16.20 8.89
CA ALA A 178 -16.11 16.29 9.06
C ALA A 178 -16.80 14.91 9.21
N GLN A 179 -16.12 13.83 8.84
CA GLN A 179 -16.66 12.47 8.81
C GLN A 179 -15.57 11.47 9.26
N PRO A 180 -15.22 11.40 10.56
CA PRO A 180 -14.10 10.60 11.05
C PRO A 180 -14.28 9.07 10.89
N ASN A 181 -15.49 8.62 10.59
CA ASN A 181 -15.81 7.25 10.17
C ASN A 181 -15.66 7.04 8.65
N ARG A 182 -14.99 7.97 7.97
CA ARG A 182 -14.60 7.88 6.56
C ARG A 182 -13.11 8.12 6.43
N GLU A 183 -12.52 7.40 5.50
CA GLU A 183 -11.15 7.61 5.06
C GLU A 183 -11.13 7.97 3.57
N VAL A 184 -10.05 8.64 3.15
CA VAL A 184 -9.76 8.94 1.76
C VAL A 184 -8.28 8.69 1.50
N ARG A 185 -7.99 8.15 0.32
CA ARG A 185 -6.64 8.01 -0.21
C ARG A 185 -6.29 9.17 -1.13
N TYR A 186 -5.09 9.70 -0.96
CA TYR A 186 -4.48 10.66 -1.87
C TYR A 186 -3.15 10.13 -2.38
N ASP A 187 -2.89 10.30 -3.67
CA ASP A 187 -1.59 10.04 -4.27
C ASP A 187 -0.83 11.37 -4.37
N TYR A 188 0.50 11.30 -4.28
CA TYR A 188 1.39 12.43 -4.38
C TYR A 188 2.35 12.26 -5.56
N ARG A 189 2.32 13.22 -6.48
CA ARG A 189 3.34 13.40 -7.54
C ARG A 189 3.63 14.90 -7.70
N GLY A 190 4.41 15.45 -6.77
CA GLY A 190 4.63 16.92 -6.66
C GLY A 190 3.46 17.68 -6.03
N GLY A 191 2.33 17.02 -5.80
CA GLY A 191 1.16 17.52 -5.09
C GLY A 191 0.19 16.37 -4.82
N PHE A 192 -0.63 16.51 -3.78
CA PHE A 192 -1.60 15.48 -3.43
C PHE A 192 -2.86 15.58 -4.31
N THR A 193 -3.34 14.45 -4.82
CA THR A 193 -4.62 14.33 -5.55
C THR A 193 -5.41 13.18 -4.96
N GLN A 194 -6.74 13.32 -4.85
CA GLN A 194 -7.57 12.25 -4.33
C GLN A 194 -7.61 11.12 -5.36
N SER A 195 -7.17 9.92 -4.97
CA SER A 195 -7.09 8.77 -5.89
C SER A 195 -8.27 7.82 -5.76
N GLN A 196 -9.04 7.90 -4.66
CA GLN A 196 -10.22 7.06 -4.44
C GLN A 196 -11.39 7.85 -3.85
N THR A 197 -12.60 7.34 -4.03
CA THR A 197 -13.79 7.87 -3.34
C THR A 197 -13.73 7.55 -1.84
N PRO A 198 -14.28 8.42 -0.96
CA PRO A 198 -14.28 8.15 0.47
C PRO A 198 -14.93 6.82 0.82
N SER A 199 -14.27 6.06 1.67
CA SER A 199 -14.70 4.72 2.08
C SER A 199 -14.96 4.65 3.59
N SER A 200 -15.51 3.54 4.09
CA SER A 200 -15.78 3.39 5.52
C SER A 200 -14.49 3.16 6.29
N ARG A 201 -14.29 3.91 7.37
CA ARG A 201 -13.12 3.81 8.28
C ARG A 201 -13.54 3.20 9.61
N SER A 202 -12.70 2.35 10.20
CA SER A 202 -12.95 1.82 11.54
C SER A 202 -12.84 2.93 12.59
N VAL A 203 -13.65 2.86 13.64
CA VAL A 203 -13.60 3.84 14.74
C VAL A 203 -12.27 3.70 15.51
N ASP A 204 -11.72 2.49 15.57
CA ASP A 204 -10.48 2.18 16.27
C ASP A 204 -9.24 2.31 15.36
N THR A 205 -9.38 2.80 14.11
CA THR A 205 -8.23 3.04 13.23
C THR A 205 -7.31 4.08 13.89
N PRO A 206 -6.06 3.71 14.21
CA PRO A 206 -5.11 4.65 14.80
C PRO A 206 -4.75 5.76 13.82
N THR A 207 -4.34 6.91 14.36
CA THR A 207 -3.87 8.05 13.58
C THR A 207 -2.46 8.40 14.05
N ILE A 208 -1.60 8.68 13.09
CA ILE A 208 -0.19 8.99 13.24
C ILE A 208 0.00 10.47 12.97
N ASP A 209 0.68 11.16 13.89
CA ASP A 209 1.10 12.54 13.69
C ASP A 209 2.47 12.57 13.02
N LEU A 210 2.51 12.96 11.75
CA LEU A 210 3.76 13.09 10.98
C LEU A 210 4.73 14.10 11.60
N ALA A 211 4.23 15.10 12.36
CA ALA A 211 5.07 16.08 13.03
C ALA A 211 5.85 15.50 14.22
N SER A 212 5.45 14.32 14.71
CA SER A 212 6.16 13.62 15.78
C SER A 212 7.37 12.81 15.30
N ILE A 213 7.57 12.71 13.98
CA ILE A 213 8.67 11.94 13.38
C ILE A 213 9.97 12.72 13.48
N ASN A 214 11.00 12.10 14.05
CA ASN A 214 12.37 12.59 14.06
C ASN A 214 13.04 12.30 12.71
N ILE A 215 12.84 13.20 11.75
CA ILE A 215 13.34 13.09 10.37
C ILE A 215 14.85 12.91 10.32
N ASP A 216 15.61 13.63 11.16
CA ASP A 216 17.07 13.55 11.19
C ASP A 216 17.56 12.16 11.64
N ALA A 217 16.94 11.61 12.69
CA ALA A 217 17.28 10.27 13.18
C ALA A 217 16.92 9.19 12.16
N VAL A 218 15.73 9.29 11.54
CA VAL A 218 15.35 8.38 10.44
C VAL A 218 16.34 8.51 9.28
N GLY A 219 16.67 9.74 8.86
CA GLY A 219 17.62 10.03 7.79
C GLY A 219 19.01 9.41 8.02
N GLY A 220 19.50 9.43 9.27
CA GLY A 220 20.74 8.76 9.65
C GLY A 220 20.71 7.24 9.43
N HIS A 221 19.56 6.61 9.69
CA HIS A 221 19.35 5.20 9.37
C HIS A 221 19.28 4.94 7.86
N LEU A 222 18.61 5.79 7.07
CA LEU A 222 18.52 5.62 5.62
C LEU A 222 19.90 5.59 4.94
N ALA A 223 20.83 6.43 5.40
CA ALA A 223 22.20 6.48 4.88
C ALA A 223 23.04 5.23 5.22
N THR A 224 22.70 4.51 6.29
CA THR A 224 23.45 3.35 6.78
C THR A 224 22.73 2.03 6.52
N ALA A 225 21.46 2.07 6.09
CA ALA A 225 20.60 0.90 5.93
C ALA A 225 21.18 -0.18 5.00
N PRO A 226 21.74 0.13 3.80
CA PRO A 226 22.27 -0.91 2.92
C PRO A 226 23.41 -1.72 3.56
N ALA A 227 24.33 -1.04 4.25
CA ALA A 227 25.43 -1.68 4.96
C ALA A 227 24.92 -2.49 6.17
N LEU A 228 23.96 -1.94 6.93
CA LEU A 228 23.35 -2.62 8.08
C LEU A 228 22.60 -3.90 7.67
N LEU A 229 22.00 -3.89 6.48
CA LEU A 229 21.12 -4.94 5.99
C LEU A 229 21.82 -5.96 5.07
N ASN A 230 23.14 -5.87 4.91
CA ASN A 230 23.93 -6.72 4.02
C ASN A 230 23.42 -6.71 2.56
N ILE A 231 23.06 -5.53 2.04
CA ILE A 231 22.72 -5.34 0.63
C ILE A 231 23.84 -4.52 -0.02
N PRO A 232 24.82 -5.17 -0.67
CA PRO A 232 25.81 -4.48 -1.50
C PRO A 232 25.11 -3.67 -2.58
N ASP A 233 25.59 -2.44 -2.79
CA ASP A 233 25.02 -1.49 -3.77
C ASP A 233 23.50 -1.26 -3.60
N GLY A 234 22.97 -1.49 -2.39
CA GLY A 234 21.56 -1.33 -2.06
C GLY A 234 21.14 0.12 -1.92
N ALA A 235 19.86 0.38 -2.21
CA ALA A 235 19.23 1.67 -2.00
C ALA A 235 17.85 1.51 -1.33
N VAL A 236 17.43 2.55 -0.61
CA VAL A 236 16.08 2.61 -0.05
C VAL A 236 15.08 2.86 -1.17
N ASN A 237 14.29 1.85 -1.51
CA ASN A 237 13.31 1.93 -2.58
C ASN A 237 11.89 2.28 -2.07
N HIS A 238 11.55 1.82 -0.86
CA HIS A 238 10.25 2.01 -0.26
C HIS A 238 10.34 2.29 1.24
N MET A 239 9.44 3.16 1.73
CA MET A 239 9.20 3.36 3.16
C MET A 239 7.70 3.43 3.43
N SER A 240 7.24 2.76 4.49
CA SER A 240 5.87 2.85 4.99
C SER A 240 5.84 3.40 6.42
N ILE A 241 4.84 4.24 6.69
CA ILE A 241 4.52 4.82 7.99
C ILE A 241 3.12 4.34 8.33
N GLU A 242 3.03 3.41 9.27
CA GLU A 242 1.79 2.70 9.58
C GLU A 242 1.77 2.26 11.05
N THR A 243 0.63 1.75 11.51
CA THR A 243 0.56 1.09 12.81
C THR A 243 0.93 -0.37 12.65
N SER A 244 1.95 -0.83 13.37
CA SER A 244 2.36 -2.23 13.31
C SER A 244 1.26 -3.17 13.85
N HIS A 245 1.28 -4.43 13.42
CA HIS A 245 0.40 -5.47 13.99
C HIS A 245 0.63 -5.71 15.49
N ARG A 246 1.79 -5.33 16.03
CA ARG A 246 2.11 -5.40 17.46
C ARG A 246 1.55 -4.21 18.25
N GLY A 247 0.94 -3.24 17.56
CA GLY A 247 0.47 -1.99 18.12
C GLY A 247 1.54 -0.90 18.07
N GLY A 248 1.10 0.34 17.94
CA GLY A 248 1.95 1.52 17.88
C GLY A 248 2.48 1.84 16.46
N PRO A 249 2.79 3.12 16.21
CA PRO A 249 3.25 3.58 14.92
C PRO A 249 4.72 3.20 14.68
N VAL A 250 5.01 2.75 13.46
CA VAL A 250 6.35 2.36 13.01
C VAL A 250 6.64 2.95 11.64
N ILE A 251 7.93 3.09 11.35
CA ILE A 251 8.45 3.41 10.02
C ILE A 251 9.18 2.17 9.52
N ARG A 252 8.66 1.51 8.50
CA ARG A 252 9.34 0.38 7.87
C ARG A 252 10.11 0.89 6.65
N VAL A 253 11.38 0.53 6.59
CA VAL A 253 12.31 0.95 5.53
C VAL A 253 12.78 -0.29 4.78
N PHE A 254 12.59 -0.29 3.47
CA PHE A 254 12.99 -1.38 2.61
C PHE A 254 14.19 -0.98 1.77
N VAL A 255 15.14 -1.90 1.68
CA VAL A 255 16.34 -1.77 0.88
C VAL A 255 16.39 -2.93 -0.10
N SER A 256 16.69 -2.60 -1.35
CA SER A 256 16.91 -3.59 -2.41
C SER A 256 18.06 -3.17 -3.32
N ASN A 257 18.52 -4.11 -4.14
CA ASN A 257 19.46 -3.85 -5.23
C ASN A 257 19.00 -4.50 -6.54
N ASP A 258 19.76 -4.29 -7.61
CA ASP A 258 19.47 -4.82 -8.95
C ASP A 258 19.50 -6.36 -9.04
N PHE A 259 19.98 -7.05 -7.99
CA PHE A 259 20.02 -8.51 -7.89
C PHE A 259 18.81 -9.09 -7.14
N SER A 260 17.80 -8.26 -6.85
CA SER A 260 16.62 -8.63 -6.06
C SER A 260 16.96 -9.14 -4.66
N GLU A 261 18.09 -8.71 -4.11
CA GLU A 261 18.40 -8.90 -2.70
C GLU A 261 17.58 -7.89 -1.91
N ASN A 262 16.64 -8.36 -1.11
CA ASN A 262 15.73 -7.50 -0.35
C ASN A 262 15.97 -7.67 1.15
N ALA A 263 15.85 -6.56 1.87
CA ALA A 263 15.93 -6.51 3.31
C ALA A 263 15.13 -5.33 3.84
N HIS A 264 14.81 -5.35 5.14
CA HIS A 264 14.10 -4.23 5.75
C HIS A 264 14.49 -4.00 7.21
N LEU A 265 14.18 -2.80 7.70
CA LEU A 265 14.27 -2.46 9.10
C LEU A 265 13.00 -1.72 9.55
N GLU A 266 12.66 -1.83 10.83
CA GLU A 266 11.57 -1.11 11.48
C GLU A 266 12.17 -0.09 12.46
N LEU A 267 11.71 1.15 12.36
CA LEU A 267 12.07 2.26 13.24
C LEU A 267 10.84 2.75 14.02
N GLY A 268 11.08 3.28 15.21
CA GLY A 268 10.11 4.12 15.92
C GLY A 268 10.01 5.50 15.28
N LEU A 269 8.99 6.28 15.65
CA LEU A 269 8.85 7.66 15.17
C LEU A 269 9.98 8.56 15.66
N ASP A 270 10.60 8.24 16.80
CA ASP A 270 11.80 8.90 17.33
C ASP A 270 13.09 8.54 16.56
N GLY A 271 13.00 7.61 15.61
CA GLY A 271 14.11 7.08 14.84
C GLY A 271 14.82 5.89 15.50
N ALA A 272 14.34 5.38 16.65
CA ALA A 272 14.97 4.23 17.29
C ALA A 272 14.81 2.96 16.45
N LEU A 273 15.90 2.20 16.24
CA LEU A 273 15.85 0.91 15.55
C LEU A 273 15.11 -0.13 16.41
N LEU A 274 13.94 -0.56 15.96
CA LEU A 274 13.10 -1.56 16.62
C LEU A 274 13.44 -2.97 16.15
N GLN A 275 13.66 -3.14 14.85
CA GLN A 275 13.98 -4.42 14.24
C GLN A 275 14.81 -4.23 12.97
N ALA A 276 15.73 -5.15 12.70
CA ALA A 276 16.41 -5.27 11.41
C ALA A 276 16.25 -6.70 10.89
N ARG A 277 16.01 -6.84 9.59
CA ARG A 277 15.91 -8.09 8.84
C ARG A 277 16.90 -8.02 7.69
N PRO A 278 18.19 -8.32 7.95
CA PRO A 278 19.23 -8.28 6.93
C PRO A 278 19.04 -9.41 5.91
N PHE A 279 19.48 -9.19 4.69
CA PHE A 279 19.51 -10.22 3.67
C PHE A 279 20.51 -11.33 4.05
N GLY A 280 20.08 -12.58 3.85
CA GLY A 280 20.87 -13.77 4.18
C GLY A 280 21.08 -14.04 5.68
N GLY A 281 20.44 -13.30 6.59
CA GLY A 281 20.52 -13.51 8.04
C GLY A 281 19.20 -14.04 8.63
N ASN A 282 19.28 -15.12 9.43
CA ASN A 282 18.17 -15.64 10.26
C ASN A 282 18.16 -15.01 11.65
#